data_AF-A0A6B1HFX5-F1
#
_entry.id   AF-A0A6B1HFX5-F1
#
_cell.length_a   1.000
_cell.length_b   1.000
_cell.length_c   1.000
_cell.angle_alpha   90.00
_cell.angle_beta   90.00
_cell.angle_gamma   90.00
#
_symmetry.space_group_name_H-M   'P 1'
#
loop_
_entity.id
_entity.type
_entity.pdbx_description
1 polymer ?
#
loop_
_entity_poly.entity_id
_entity_poly.type
_entity_poly.pdbx_seq_one_letter_code
_entity_poly.pdbx_strand_id
1 'polypeptide(L)'
;MLSRWMLEETAALLSGADRAALLEITGRTPLPKPADHKGGGDTDMFEIDLSHVIVRAIVEAVEDATSRCRRTPRSTKIGGFAAAWRELRDWQGRHV
;
A
#
# COMPACT_ATOMS: atom_id res chain seq x y z
N MET A 1 1.46 -7.24 -5.07
CA MET A 1 2.65 -6.34 -5.00
C MET A 1 2.17 -4.91 -5.00
N LEU A 2 2.86 -4.01 -4.31
CA LEU A 2 2.57 -2.56 -4.31
C LEU A 2 3.87 -1.76 -4.34
N SER A 3 3.81 -0.51 -4.80
CA SER A 3 4.99 0.35 -4.90
C SER A 3 5.37 0.98 -3.55
N ARG A 4 6.65 1.35 -3.38
CA ARG A 4 7.16 2.11 -2.22
C ARG A 4 6.29 3.33 -1.94
N TRP A 5 6.05 4.12 -2.99
CA TRP A 5 5.24 5.32 -2.89
C TRP A 5 3.85 5.03 -2.30
N MET A 6 3.16 4.02 -2.83
CA MET A 6 1.83 3.67 -2.33
C MET A 6 1.88 3.18 -0.88
N LEU A 7 2.87 2.38 -0.50
CA LEU A 7 3.03 1.87 0.86
C LEU A 7 3.29 3.00 1.86
N GLU A 8 4.20 3.92 1.54
CA GLU A 8 4.54 5.06 2.39
C GLU A 8 3.37 6.04 2.53
N GLU A 9 2.65 6.32 1.45
CA GLU A 9 1.47 7.20 1.50
C GLU A 9 0.32 6.53 2.26
N THR A 10 0.12 5.22 2.10
CA THR A 10 -0.86 4.45 2.89
C THR A 10 -0.46 4.49 4.37
N ALA A 11 0.81 4.28 4.71
CA ALA A 11 1.31 4.33 6.08
C ALA A 11 1.10 5.70 6.74
N ALA A 12 1.06 6.79 5.98
CA ALA A 12 0.74 8.13 6.48
C ALA A 12 -0.74 8.30 6.89
N LEU A 13 -1.63 7.41 6.44
CA LEU A 13 -3.04 7.39 6.82
C LEU A 13 -3.32 6.55 8.07
N LEU A 14 -2.37 5.69 8.45
CA LEU A 14 -2.50 4.69 9.51
C LEU A 14 -1.78 5.13 10.79
N SER A 15 -2.04 4.40 11.86
CA SER A 15 -1.34 4.52 13.14
C SER A 15 -1.05 3.13 13.73
N GLY A 16 -0.24 3.07 14.79
CA GLY A 16 0.01 1.83 15.52
C GLY A 16 0.63 0.70 14.69
N ALA A 17 0.15 -0.52 14.91
CA ALA A 17 0.72 -1.74 14.34
C ALA A 17 0.57 -1.82 12.82
N ASP A 18 -0.55 -1.39 12.24
CA ASP A 18 -0.77 -1.45 10.78
C ASP A 18 0.21 -0.54 10.04
N ARG A 19 0.46 0.66 10.59
CA ARG A 19 1.50 1.56 10.08
C ARG A 19 2.89 0.91 10.15
N ALA A 20 3.21 0.30 11.29
CA ALA A 20 4.51 -0.35 11.48
C ALA A 20 4.72 -1.51 10.47
N ALA A 21 3.69 -2.32 10.22
CA ALA A 21 3.75 -3.41 9.26
C ALA A 21 4.07 -2.92 7.83
N LEU A 22 3.45 -1.81 7.39
CA LEU A 22 3.77 -1.23 6.07
C LEU A 22 5.20 -0.69 6.00
N LEU A 23 5.66 -0.01 7.05
CA LEU A 23 7.01 0.52 7.09
C LEU A 23 8.07 -0.60 7.11
N GLU A 24 7.79 -1.70 7.79
CA GLU A 24 8.65 -2.89 7.78
C GLU A 24 8.82 -3.43 6.36
N ILE A 25 7.74 -3.56 5.58
CA ILE A 25 7.80 -4.00 4.18
C ILE A 25 8.71 -3.07 3.37
N THR A 26 8.58 -1.75 3.53
CA THR A 26 9.40 -0.78 2.79
C THR A 26 10.88 -0.79 3.18
N GLY A 27 11.22 -1.36 4.34
CA GLY A 27 12.60 -1.57 4.80
C GLY A 27 13.26 -2.83 4.23
N ARG A 28 12.50 -3.71 3.56
CA ARG A 28 13.01 -4.92 2.92
C ARG A 28 13.66 -4.59 1.57
N THR A 29 14.32 -5.59 0.98
CA THR A 29 14.83 -5.48 -0.39
C THR A 29 13.66 -5.45 -1.38
N PRO A 30 13.56 -4.44 -2.25
CA PRO A 30 12.50 -4.41 -3.27
C PRO A 30 12.72 -5.48 -4.34
N LEU A 31 11.65 -5.79 -5.07
CA LEU A 31 11.73 -6.66 -6.23
C LEU A 31 12.64 -6.07 -7.31
N PRO A 32 13.37 -6.91 -8.08
CA PRO A 32 14.23 -6.45 -9.15
C PRO A 32 13.42 -5.66 -10.18
N LYS A 33 13.95 -4.50 -10.58
CA LYS A 33 13.37 -3.74 -11.68
C LYS A 33 13.75 -4.38 -13.02
N PRO A 34 12.86 -4.34 -14.03
CA PRO A 34 13.25 -4.59 -15.42
C PRO A 34 14.41 -3.68 -15.84
N ALA A 35 15.29 -4.19 -16.71
CA ALA A 35 16.52 -3.49 -17.09
C ALA A 35 16.29 -2.14 -17.78
N ASP A 36 15.14 -1.97 -18.41
CA ASP A 36 14.71 -0.75 -19.12
C ASP A 36 13.85 0.20 -18.26
N HIS A 37 13.61 -0.15 -17.00
CA HIS A 37 12.78 0.63 -16.09
C HIS A 37 13.49 1.94 -15.66
N LYS A 38 12.87 3.09 -15.96
CA LYS A 38 13.45 4.43 -15.68
C LYS A 38 13.00 5.08 -14.36
N GLY A 39 12.04 4.50 -13.64
CA GLY A 39 11.53 5.08 -12.39
C GLY A 39 12.47 4.91 -11.19
N GLY A 40 12.54 5.96 -10.37
CA GLY A 40 13.35 6.01 -9.14
C GLY A 40 12.82 5.13 -8.00
N GLY A 41 13.31 5.32 -6.77
CA GLY A 41 12.96 4.47 -5.62
C GLY A 41 11.46 4.42 -5.28
N ASP A 42 10.70 5.46 -5.62
CA ASP A 42 9.24 5.51 -5.42
C ASP A 42 8.49 4.41 -6.19
N THR A 43 9.07 3.92 -7.28
CA THR A 43 8.50 2.83 -8.11
C THR A 43 9.03 1.46 -7.72
N ASP A 44 9.83 1.35 -6.65
CA ASP A 44 10.26 0.06 -6.13
C ASP A 44 9.04 -0.75 -5.73
N MET A 45 8.94 -2.01 -6.18
CA MET A 45 7.80 -2.87 -5.90
C MET A 45 8.13 -3.85 -4.79
N PHE A 46 7.15 -4.10 -3.91
CA PHE A 46 7.28 -5.01 -2.79
C PHE A 46 6.21 -6.09 -2.86
N GLU A 47 6.59 -7.31 -2.48
CA GLU A 47 5.62 -8.33 -2.13
C GLU A 47 4.87 -7.94 -0.86
N ILE A 48 3.57 -8.24 -0.84
CA ILE A 48 2.71 -7.91 0.29
C ILE A 48 2.29 -9.22 0.95
N ASP A 49 2.95 -9.51 2.06
CA ASP A 49 2.78 -10.72 2.88
C ASP A 49 2.03 -10.39 4.18
N LEU A 50 1.01 -9.54 4.07
CA LEU A 50 0.17 -9.14 5.20
C LEU A 50 -1.00 -10.09 5.39
N SER A 51 -1.38 -10.30 6.65
CA SER A 51 -2.58 -11.09 6.97
C SER A 51 -3.86 -10.42 6.43
N HIS A 52 -4.88 -11.23 6.18
CA HIS A 52 -6.19 -10.73 5.70
C HIS A 52 -6.80 -9.69 6.65
N VAL A 53 -6.52 -9.81 7.95
CA VAL A 53 -7.00 -8.86 8.98
C VAL A 53 -6.37 -7.49 8.77
N ILE A 54 -5.05 -7.44 8.57
CA ILE A 54 -4.31 -6.19 8.34
C ILE A 54 -4.75 -5.59 6.99
N VAL A 55 -4.83 -6.39 5.94
CA VAL A 55 -5.26 -5.91 4.61
C VAL A 55 -6.67 -5.32 4.66
N ARG A 56 -7.60 -5.95 5.39
CA ARG A 56 -8.95 -5.40 5.60
C ARG A 56 -8.92 -4.05 6.32
N ALA A 57 -8.16 -3.94 7.41
CA ALA A 57 -8.03 -2.68 8.16
C ALA A 57 -7.45 -1.55 7.30
N ILE A 58 -6.48 -1.87 6.44
CA ILE A 58 -5.90 -0.90 5.49
C ILE A 58 -6.96 -0.44 4.48
N VAL A 59 -7.73 -1.36 3.89
CA VAL A 59 -8.81 -0.99 2.96
C VAL A 59 -9.78 -0.02 3.62
N GLU A 60 -10.27 -0.36 4.82
CA GLU A 60 -11.20 0.48 5.58
C GLU A 60 -10.63 1.88 5.86
N ALA A 61 -9.36 1.96 6.28
CA ALA A 61 -8.71 3.23 6.56
C ALA A 61 -8.50 4.10 5.31
N VAL A 62 -8.13 3.50 4.18
CA VAL A 62 -7.92 4.24 2.92
C VAL A 62 -9.27 4.69 2.34
N GLU A 63 -10.33 3.90 2.48
CA GLU A 63 -11.69 4.28 2.07
C GLU A 63 -12.27 5.40 2.94
N ASP A 64 -12.11 5.32 4.27
CA ASP A 64 -12.47 6.42 5.17
C ASP A 64 -11.70 7.70 4.81
N ALA A 65 -10.38 7.60 4.62
CA ALA A 65 -9.56 8.74 4.20
C ALA A 65 -10.01 9.33 2.86
N THR A 66 -10.38 8.49 1.89
CA THR A 66 -10.89 8.91 0.58
C THR A 66 -12.23 9.64 0.72
N SER A 67 -13.17 9.09 1.49
CA SER A 67 -14.49 9.70 1.70
C SER A 67 -14.41 11.05 2.43
N ARG A 68 -13.42 11.21 3.31
CA ARG A 68 -13.12 12.47 4.01
C ARG A 68 -12.21 13.42 3.23
N CYS A 69 -11.86 13.09 1.99
CA CYS A 69 -10.94 13.88 1.15
C CYS A 69 -9.59 14.18 1.83
N ARG A 70 -9.09 13.25 2.65
CA ARG A 70 -7.77 13.38 3.30
C ARG A 70 -6.68 13.31 2.24
N ARG A 71 -5.60 14.04 2.52
CA ARG A 71 -4.39 14.06 1.71
C ARG A 71 -3.28 13.32 2.43
N THR A 72 -2.43 12.66 1.68
CA THR A 72 -1.15 12.13 2.14
C THR A 72 -0.05 13.12 1.77
N PRO A 73 1.18 12.98 2.31
CA PRO A 73 2.24 13.96 2.12
C PRO A 73 2.52 14.32 0.65
N ARG A 74 2.42 13.35 -0.26
CA ARG A 74 2.72 13.53 -1.69
C ARG A 74 1.50 13.40 -2.61
N SER A 75 0.35 12.99 -2.09
CA SER A 75 -0.81 12.65 -2.93
C SER A 75 -2.10 13.32 -2.48
N THR A 76 -2.77 13.99 -3.42
CA THR A 76 -4.09 14.62 -3.22
C THR A 76 -5.25 13.73 -3.69
N LYS A 77 -4.94 12.62 -4.38
CA LYS A 77 -5.92 11.68 -4.94
C LYS A 77 -5.55 10.25 -4.55
N ILE A 78 -6.05 9.80 -3.40
CA ILE A 78 -5.79 8.46 -2.86
C ILE A 78 -6.84 7.41 -3.24
N GLY A 79 -7.85 7.78 -4.04
CA GLY A 79 -8.90 6.84 -4.47
C GLY A 79 -8.36 5.64 -5.27
N GLY A 80 -7.25 5.82 -6.01
CA GLY A 80 -6.55 4.72 -6.68
C GLY A 80 -5.90 3.74 -5.70
N PHE A 81 -5.53 4.19 -4.49
CA PHE A 81 -4.96 3.31 -3.47
C PHE A 81 -6.03 2.39 -2.90
N ALA A 82 -7.25 2.89 -2.67
CA ALA A 82 -8.37 2.07 -2.21
C ALA A 82 -8.67 0.93 -3.20
N ALA A 83 -8.65 1.22 -4.51
CA ALA A 83 -8.85 0.21 -5.54
C ALA A 83 -7.78 -0.89 -5.49
N ALA A 84 -6.49 -0.52 -5.46
CA ALA A 84 -5.39 -1.49 -5.42
C ALA A 84 -5.38 -2.33 -4.11
N TRP A 85 -5.73 -1.76 -2.96
CA TRP A 85 -5.88 -2.54 -1.73
C TRP A 85 -7.09 -3.48 -1.77
N ARG A 86 -8.21 -3.06 -2.37
CA ARG A 86 -9.37 -3.95 -2.60
C ARG A 86 -9.02 -5.12 -3.50
N GLU A 87 -8.31 -4.87 -4.60
CA GLU A 87 -7.85 -5.93 -5.50
C GLU A 87 -6.96 -6.95 -4.78
N LEU A 88 -6.04 -6.48 -3.92
CA LEU A 88 -5.22 -7.38 -3.11
C LEU A 88 -6.06 -8.22 -2.13
N ARG A 89 -7.00 -7.59 -1.41
CA ARG A 89 -7.91 -8.29 -0.49
C ARG A 89 -8.74 -9.35 -1.22
N ASP A 90 -9.26 -9.01 -2.39
CA ASP A 90 -10.11 -9.89 -3.18
C ASP A 90 -9.31 -11.03 -3.81
N TRP A 91 -8.05 -10.78 -4.19
CA TRP A 91 -7.12 -11.83 -4.62
C TRP A 91 -6.80 -12.80 -3.48
N GLN A 92 -6.48 -12.26 -2.30
CA GLN A 92 -6.26 -13.04 -1.07
C GLN A 92 -7.45 -13.94 -0.74
N GLY A 93 -8.69 -13.41 -0.79
CA GLY A 93 -9.90 -14.18 -0.52
C GLY A 93 -10.22 -15.31 -1.51
N ARG A 94 -9.60 -15.32 -2.71
CA ARG A 94 -9.75 -16.40 -3.71
C ARG A 94 -8.70 -17.51 -3.59
N HIS A 95 -7.65 -17.28 -2.81
CA HIS A 95 -6.49 -18.18 -2.69
C HIS A 95 -6.29 -18.67 -1.24
N VAL A 96 -7.38 -18.73 -0.46
CA VAL A 96 -7.43 -19.32 0.90
C VAL A 96 -7.89 -20.77 0.84
#